data_AF-A0A412QR60-F1
#
_entry.id   AF-A0A412QR60-F1
#
_cell.length_a   1.000
_cell.length_b   1.000
_cell.length_c   1.000
_cell.angle_alpha   90.00
_cell.angle_beta   90.00
_cell.angle_gamma   90.00
#
_symmetry.space_group_name_H-M   'P 1'
#
loop_
_entity.id
_entity.type
_entity.pdbx_description
1 polymer ?
#
loop_
_entity_poly.entity_id
_entity_poly.type
_entity_poly.pdbx_seq_one_letter_code
_entity_poly.pdbx_strand_id
1 'polypeptide(L)' 'MKVVPEKTYSVKEAARYLGVHRCTIYSYIRYQKKPLAFLKIPDKAKRVFRGADLIAYKESGLPKRGRKRKNTL' A
#
# COMPACT_ATOMS: atom_id res chain seq x y z
N MET A 1 -0.14 -6.40 13.56
CA MET A 1 -0.63 -5.01 13.74
C MET A 1 -2.12 -4.97 13.40
N LYS A 2 -2.96 -4.49 14.31
CA LYS A 2 -4.40 -4.31 14.07
C LYS A 2 -4.63 -2.93 13.44
N VAL A 3 -5.33 -2.89 12.31
CA VAL A 3 -5.72 -1.65 11.61
C VAL A 3 -7.19 -1.37 11.90
N VAL A 4 -7.51 -0.11 12.18
CA VAL A 4 -8.84 0.40 12.49
C VAL A 4 -9.33 1.22 11.28
N PRO A 5 -10.51 0.93 10.72
CA PRO A 5 -10.95 1.53 9.45
C PRO A 5 -10.93 3.06 9.41
N GLU A 6 -11.30 3.71 10.53
CA GLU A 6 -11.50 5.15 10.65
C GLU A 6 -10.18 5.92 10.85
N LYS A 7 -9.09 5.23 11.20
CA LYS A 7 -7.79 5.86 11.45
C LYS A 7 -6.96 5.99 10.17
N THR A 8 -6.06 6.97 10.18
CA THR A 8 -5.06 7.14 9.12
C THR A 8 -3.71 6.60 9.54
N TYR A 9 -2.99 6.02 8.58
CA TYR A 9 -1.71 5.37 8.79
C TYR A 9 -0.65 5.98 7.87
N SER A 10 0.58 6.07 8.36
CA SER A 10 1.74 6.47 7.57
C SER A 10 2.18 5.38 6.58
N VAL A 11 3.07 5.71 5.65
CA VAL A 11 3.71 4.74 4.74
C VAL A 11 4.36 3.57 5.50
N LYS A 12 5.04 3.84 6.62
CA LYS A 12 5.71 2.81 7.42
C LYS A 12 4.72 1.83 8.05
N GLU A 13 3.61 2.35 8.55
CA GLU A 13 2.55 1.55 9.17
C GLU A 13 1.78 0.72 8.13
N ALA A 14 1.45 1.32 6.99
CA ALA A 14 0.88 0.62 5.86
C ALA A 14 1.78 -0.53 5.38
N ALA A 15 3.09 -0.28 5.23
CA ALA A 15 4.07 -1.30 4.86
C ALA A 15 4.10 -2.47 5.85
N ARG A 16 4.10 -2.17 7.15
CA ARG A 16 4.06 -3.19 8.22
C ARG A 16 2.76 -4.00 8.19
N TYR A 17 1.61 -3.36 7.98
CA TYR A 17 0.32 -4.03 7.94
C TYR A 17 0.17 -4.96 6.72
N LEU A 18 0.62 -4.50 5.56
CA LEU A 18 0.59 -5.26 4.31
C LEU A 18 1.71 -6.31 4.21
N GLY A 19 2.69 -6.29 5.13
CA GLY A 19 3.81 -7.24 5.13
C GLY A 19 4.79 -7.02 3.97
N VAL A 20 4.95 -5.78 3.52
CA VAL A 20 5.80 -5.41 2.37
C VAL A 20 6.85 -4.37 2.76
N HIS A 21 7.89 -4.24 1.95
CA HIS A 21 8.86 -3.16 2.11
C HIS A 21 8.24 -1.79 1.77
N ARG A 22 8.73 -0.71 2.41
CA ARG A 22 8.24 0.66 2.21
C ARG A 22 8.22 1.10 0.73
N CYS A 23 9.19 0.63 -0.06
CA CYS A 23 9.26 0.96 -1.49
C CYS A 23 8.09 0.36 -2.28
N THR A 24 7.57 -0.80 -1.88
CA THR A 24 6.44 -1.46 -2.53
C THR A 24 5.16 -0.63 -2.40
N ILE A 25 4.99 0.10 -1.29
CA ILE A 25 3.86 1.01 -1.10
C ILE A 25 3.82 2.09 -2.19
N TYR A 26 4.96 2.71 -2.50
CA TYR A 26 5.02 3.70 -3.59
C TYR A 26 4.71 3.09 -4.96
N SER A 27 5.14 1.85 -5.19
CA SER A 27 4.80 1.10 -6.40
C SER A 27 3.32 0.77 -6.50
N TYR A 28 2.65 0.48 -5.38
CA TYR A 28 1.21 0.27 -5.33
C TYR A 28 0.43 1.56 -5.56
N ILE A 29 0.87 2.68 -5.01
CA ILE A 29 0.25 3.99 -5.29
C ILE A 29 0.28 4.31 -6.80
N ARG A 30 1.38 3.99 -7.48
CA ARG A 30 1.55 4.24 -8.92
C ARG A 30 0.94 3.16 -9.83
N TYR A 31 0.33 2.12 -9.27
CA TYR A 31 -0.13 0.98 -10.06
C TYR A 31 -1.48 1.29 -10.73
N GLN A 32 -1.52 1.35 -12.05
CA GLN A 32 -2.71 1.77 -12.81
C GLN A 32 -3.92 0.83 -12.65
N LYS A 33 -3.72 -0.49 -12.64
CA LYS A 33 -4.85 -1.44 -12.57
C LYS A 33 -5.55 -1.46 -11.23
N LYS A 34 -4.80 -1.25 -10.15
CA LYS A 34 -5.31 -1.35 -8.77
C LYS A 34 -4.46 -0.47 -7.85
N PRO A 35 -4.58 0.86 -7.93
CA PRO A 35 -3.76 1.75 -7.13
C PRO A 35 -4.14 1.64 -5.66
N LEU A 36 -3.14 1.71 -4.78
CA LEU A 36 -3.40 1.90 -3.36
C LEU A 36 -3.78 3.37 -3.11
N ALA A 37 -5.02 3.59 -2.68
CA ALA A 37 -5.55 4.91 -2.36
C ALA A 37 -4.76 5.57 -1.23
N PHE A 38 -4.49 6.87 -1.36
CA PHE A 38 -3.81 7.66 -0.33
C PHE A 38 -4.37 9.08 -0.29
N LEU A 39 -4.31 9.69 0.89
CA LEU A 39 -4.62 11.09 1.11
C LEU A 39 -3.30 11.87 1.18
N LYS A 40 -3.25 13.01 0.49
CA LYS A 40 -2.14 13.95 0.57
C LYS A 40 -2.50 15.02 1.60
N ILE A 41 -1.75 15.10 2.70
CA ILE A 41 -1.91 16.20 3.66
C ILE A 41 -1.17 17.40 3.08
N PRO A 42 -1.87 18.50 2.72
CA PRO A 42 -1.26 19.64 2.03
C PRO A 42 -0.15 20.29 2.86
N ASP A 43 -0.35 20.38 4.17
CA ASP A 43 0.56 21.05 5.10
C ASP A 43 1.93 20.35 5.29
N LYS A 44 1.97 19.01 5.22
CA LYS A 44 3.19 18.25 5.57
C LYS A 44 3.80 17.47 4.41
N ALA A 45 3.28 17.61 3.19
CA ALA A 45 3.63 16.79 2.02
C ALA A 45 3.64 15.26 2.30
N LYS A 46 2.93 14.82 3.35
CA LYS A 46 2.90 13.44 3.81
C LYS A 46 1.72 12.72 3.16
N ARG A 47 1.97 11.48 2.74
CA ARG A 47 0.93 10.55 2.31
C ARG A 47 0.48 9.73 3.49
N VAL A 48 -0.83 9.68 3.69
CA VAL A 48 -1.47 8.84 4.70
C VAL A 48 -2.53 7.97 4.04
N PHE A 49 -2.82 6.83 4.65
CA PHE A 49 -3.73 5.81 4.13
C PHE A 49 -4.84 5.62 5.14
N ARG A 50 -6.11 5.58 4.71
CA ARG A 50 -7.20 5.20 5.61
C ARG A 50 -7.09 3.71 5.93
N GLY A 51 -7.44 3.34 7.15
CA GLY A 51 -7.46 1.95 7.56
C GLY A 51 -8.39 1.11 6.69
N ALA A 52 -9.56 1.65 6.34
CA ALA A 52 -10.52 0.99 5.45
C ALA A 52 -9.88 0.63 4.10
N ASP A 53 -9.15 1.56 3.49
CA ASP A 53 -8.47 1.33 2.22
C ASP A 53 -7.38 0.26 2.34
N LEU A 54 -6.61 0.26 3.43
CA LEU A 54 -5.59 -0.75 3.67
C LEU A 54 -6.18 -2.15 3.85
N ILE A 55 -7.29 -2.26 4.59
CA ILE A 55 -8.01 -3.52 4.82
C ILE A 55 -8.55 -4.03 3.48
N ALA A 56 -9.34 -3.22 2.77
CA ALA A 56 -9.92 -3.60 1.49
C ALA A 56 -8.84 -3.98 0.45
N TYR A 57 -7.72 -3.26 0.42
CA TYR A 57 -6.60 -3.56 -0.48
C TYR A 57 -5.91 -4.87 -0.14
N LYS A 58 -5.80 -5.23 1.15
CA LYS A 58 -5.24 -6.49 1.60
C LYS A 58 -6.17 -7.68 1.30
N GLU A 59 -7.46 -7.52 1.57
CA GLU A 59 -8.49 -8.54 1.35
C GLU A 59 -8.68 -8.86 -0.12
N SER A 60 -8.65 -7.85 -0.99
CA SER A 60 -8.75 -8.04 -2.43
C SER A 60 -7.49 -8.65 -3.07
N GLY A 61 -6.50 -9.04 -2.27
CA GLY A 61 -5.24 -9.61 -2.70
C GLY A 61 -4.22 -8.54 -3.12
N LEU A 62 -3.01 -8.67 -2.56
CA LEU A 62 -1.89 -7.80 -2.91
C LEU A 62 -1.38 -8.13 -4.32
N PRO A 63 -1.18 -7.13 -5.19
CA PRO A 63 -0.59 -7.36 -6.50
C PRO A 63 0.75 -8.08 -6.35
N LYS A 64 0.82 -9.31 -6.88
CA LYS A 64 2.03 -10.14 -6.88
C LYS A 64 3.06 -9.50 -7.80
N ARG A 65 3.90 -8.61 -7.25
CA ARG A 65 5.10 -8.05 -7.90
C ARG A 65 6.36 -8.78 -7.43
N GLY A 66 6.27 -10.09 -7.23
CA GLY A 66 7.40 -10.95 -6.88
C GLY A 66 8.34 -11.16 -8.08
N ARG A 67 9.63 -11.39 -7.76
CA ARG A 67 10.79 -11.63 -8.66
C ARG A 67 10.40 -11.96 -10.10
N LYS A 68 10.78 -11.10 -11.08
CA LYS A 68 10.73 -11.48 -12.50
C LYS A 68 11.37 -12.86 -12.61
N ARG A 69 10.59 -13.89 -12.96
CA ARG A 69 11.19 -15.13 -13.45
C ARG A 69 11.91 -14.72 -14.74
N LYS A 70 13.22 -14.96 -14.83
CA LYS A 70 13.87 -14.96 -16.14
C LYS A 70 13.09 -16.00 -16.95
N ASN A 71 12.45 -15.57 -18.04
CA ASN A 71 12.06 -16.52 -19.06
C ASN A 71 13.38 -17.10 -19.57
N THR A 72 13.68 -18.33 -19.20
CA THR A 72 14.62 -19.13 -19.97
C THR A 72 13.78 -19.68 -21.12
N LEU A 73 13.78 -18.96 -22.23
CA LEU A 73 13.48 -19.52 -23.55
C LEU A 73 14.83 -19.74 -24.23
#